data_AF-A0A931WWI4-F1
#
_entry.id   AF-A0A931WWI4-F1
#
_cell.length_a   1.000
_cell.length_b   1.000
_cell.length_c   1.000
_cell.angle_alpha   90.00
_cell.angle_beta   90.00
_cell.angle_gamma   90.00
#
_symmetry.space_group_name_H-M   'P 1'
#
loop_
_entity.id
_entity.type
_entity.pdbx_description
1 polymer ?
#
loop_
_entity_poly.entity_id
_entity_poly.type
_entity_poly.pdbx_seq_one_letter_code
_entity_poly.pdbx_strand_id
1 'polypeptide(L)'
;MSSQPSESSTTRGPSTITGRPHLLLHPKHTSKPFLALLIAAAFAVFLLVTIGGTVRVTGSGLGCPDWPLCHGRIIPPLQFNTLVEYSHRLAASITSPLIILAAVAAWWRYRGYPLITVPLTASLALLAVEVVLGGVTVLAELPPAIVTVHLATAQAIFALLLTTIVWYWQKPLAEASASPGLRRWAAWGALATFAVLLSGSYIVGQGAGSACDRWPLCDGGLFPTLPVQWLNMAHRLLAAAGGLLALGIAMKASRAKGAVGSVRWAGALIGAAALGQMLVGAANPWTQFSDLARIAHLSLATALWGASVVLLALAWRPSAAESSGRGVLALGVIADYLLLTKPLIIMLLLLTALGSMFLAAQGAPPASTVFLVLIGGALGAGGANAINHYLDRDIDLSMARTRVRPIPGQRVSPRKALLFGILLNVLAFALLTAWVNLLSAILTLAATLFYVFVYTLWLKRITVQNIVIGGAAGAFPPLVGWAAVTGSLSLPALYLFAIVFFWTPPHFWALAIMLQSDYAKAKVPMMPVVLGVPETTRQVLLHSLILVTLTILFVTVYPVGWLYTSGAIVLGAYFLYLAWRLFRNPGIPAARRLYLYSLLYLALIFTLAIAGVLLGI
;
A
#
# COMPACT_ATOMS: atom_id res chain seq x y z
N MET A 1 -22.86 36.74 68.05
CA MET A 1 -23.14 36.00 66.80
C MET A 1 -22.63 36.85 65.64
N SER A 2 -21.34 36.70 65.30
CA SER A 2 -20.85 36.01 64.08
C SER A 2 -21.05 36.86 62.82
N SER A 3 -20.20 37.85 62.55
CA SER A 3 -18.96 37.78 61.71
C SER A 3 -19.21 37.51 60.21
N GLN A 4 -19.04 38.56 59.39
CA GLN A 4 -18.53 38.39 58.02
C GLN A 4 -17.04 38.03 58.07
N PRO A 5 -16.52 37.31 57.06
CA PRO A 5 -15.67 38.03 56.11
C PRO A 5 -15.76 37.56 54.63
N SER A 6 -15.50 38.54 53.76
CA SER A 6 -14.97 38.49 52.38
C SER A 6 -14.71 37.15 51.69
N GLU A 7 -15.31 36.95 50.51
CA GLU A 7 -14.76 36.06 49.48
C GLU A 7 -14.22 36.87 48.30
N SER A 8 -12.92 36.71 48.11
CA SER A 8 -12.09 37.25 47.04
C SER A 8 -12.37 36.59 45.69
N SER A 9 -12.31 37.42 44.65
CA SER A 9 -12.23 37.03 43.24
C SER A 9 -11.19 35.95 42.96
N THR A 10 -11.61 34.82 42.40
CA THR A 10 -10.73 33.97 41.59
C THR A 10 -11.38 33.72 40.24
N THR A 11 -10.85 34.42 39.24
CA THR A 11 -11.11 34.20 37.82
C THR A 11 -10.78 32.76 37.45
N ARG A 12 -11.79 31.93 37.17
CA ARG A 12 -11.58 30.65 36.48
C ARG A 12 -11.14 30.95 35.05
N GLY A 13 -9.86 30.73 34.77
CA GLY A 13 -9.33 30.71 33.41
C GLY A 13 -10.02 29.60 32.58
N PRO A 14 -10.06 29.74 31.24
CA PRO A 14 -10.70 28.77 30.37
C PRO A 14 -9.97 27.44 30.46
N SER A 15 -10.72 26.38 30.76
CA SER A 15 -10.27 25.00 30.70
C SER A 15 -9.72 24.72 29.31
N THR A 16 -8.41 24.48 29.22
CA THR A 16 -7.76 23.97 28.03
C THR A 16 -8.37 22.61 27.69
N ILE A 17 -9.26 22.57 26.71
CA ILE A 17 -9.71 21.34 26.07
C ILE A 17 -8.54 20.80 25.24
N THR A 18 -7.56 20.19 25.91
CA THR A 18 -6.57 19.32 25.28
C THR A 18 -7.07 17.89 25.37
N GLY A 19 -8.24 17.63 24.79
CA GLY A 19 -8.69 16.28 24.52
C GLY A 19 -7.89 15.71 23.34
N ARG A 20 -6.63 15.32 23.57
CA ARG A 20 -5.97 14.40 22.64
C ARG A 20 -6.83 13.13 22.63
N PRO A 21 -7.29 12.64 21.47
CA PRO A 21 -7.93 11.33 21.44
C PRO A 21 -6.90 10.33 21.95
N HIS A 22 -7.14 9.76 23.13
CA HIS A 22 -6.37 8.62 23.60
C HIS A 22 -6.58 7.53 22.55
N LEU A 23 -5.56 7.35 21.71
CA LEU A 23 -5.49 6.27 20.74
C LEU A 23 -5.68 4.98 21.54
N LEU A 24 -6.80 4.30 21.36
CA LEU A 24 -7.02 3.04 22.05
C LEU A 24 -5.98 2.07 21.49
N LEU A 25 -5.00 1.69 22.31
CA LEU A 25 -3.92 0.80 21.91
C LEU A 25 -4.38 -0.66 21.86
N HIS A 26 -5.43 -1.00 22.62
CA HIS A 26 -5.95 -2.37 22.73
C HIS A 26 -7.48 -2.44 22.61
N PRO A 27 -8.02 -3.37 21.80
CA PRO A 27 -9.46 -3.57 21.70
C PRO A 27 -10.04 -4.06 23.03
N LYS A 28 -11.19 -3.48 23.42
CA LYS A 28 -11.92 -3.87 24.65
C LYS A 28 -12.38 -5.34 24.64
N HIS A 29 -12.63 -5.90 23.45
CA HIS A 29 -13.02 -7.30 23.27
C HIS A 29 -12.24 -7.93 22.12
N THR A 30 -11.61 -9.08 22.38
CA THR A 30 -10.96 -9.91 21.36
C THR A 30 -11.97 -10.89 20.75
N SER A 31 -12.14 -10.83 19.43
CA SER A 31 -12.84 -11.82 18.60
C SER A 31 -11.95 -13.05 18.32
N LYS A 32 -12.43 -14.25 18.69
CA LYS A 32 -11.78 -15.54 18.35
C LYS A 32 -11.72 -15.79 16.83
N PRO A 33 -12.80 -15.53 16.04
CA PRO A 33 -12.73 -15.66 14.58
C PRO A 33 -11.63 -14.81 13.93
N PHE A 34 -11.45 -13.57 14.40
CA PHE A 34 -10.41 -12.70 13.85
C PHE A 34 -9.00 -13.21 14.19
N LEU A 35 -8.79 -13.75 15.39
CA LEU A 35 -7.52 -14.39 15.75
C LEU A 35 -7.26 -15.62 14.87
N ALA A 36 -8.27 -16.46 14.65
CA ALA A 36 -8.15 -17.64 13.80
C ALA A 36 -7.78 -17.27 12.36
N LEU A 37 -8.38 -16.19 11.82
CA LEU A 37 -8.03 -15.66 10.51
C LEU A 37 -6.56 -15.22 10.44
N LEU A 38 -6.06 -14.49 11.44
CA LEU A 38 -4.66 -14.06 11.48
C LEU A 38 -3.70 -15.24 11.55
N ILE A 39 -4.00 -16.25 12.39
CA ILE A 39 -3.20 -17.47 12.51
C ILE A 39 -3.21 -18.25 11.20
N ALA A 40 -4.38 -18.42 10.57
CA ALA A 40 -4.52 -19.08 9.29
C ALA A 40 -3.71 -18.38 8.19
N ALA A 41 -3.77 -17.04 8.13
CA ALA A 41 -2.98 -16.25 7.18
C ALA A 41 -1.48 -16.42 7.41
N ALA A 42 -1.00 -16.33 8.66
CA ALA A 42 0.41 -16.49 8.98
C ALA A 42 0.92 -17.91 8.65
N PHE A 43 0.13 -18.93 8.97
CA PHE A 43 0.44 -20.32 8.66
C PHE A 43 0.46 -20.58 7.15
N ALA A 44 -0.51 -20.02 6.41
CA ALA A 44 -0.55 -20.12 4.95
C ALA A 44 0.68 -19.47 4.30
N VAL A 45 1.13 -18.31 4.77
CA VAL A 45 2.38 -17.67 4.30
C VAL A 45 3.60 -18.53 4.60
N PHE A 46 3.71 -19.12 5.80
CA PHE A 46 4.80 -20.04 6.14
C PHE A 46 4.84 -21.26 5.21
N LEU A 47 3.69 -21.86 4.96
CA LEU A 47 3.56 -23.00 4.05
C LEU A 47 3.90 -22.60 2.61
N LEU A 48 3.46 -21.42 2.17
CA LEU A 48 3.74 -20.88 0.84
C LEU A 48 5.24 -20.69 0.62
N VAL A 49 5.96 -20.13 1.60
CA VAL A 49 7.44 -20.03 1.55
C VAL A 49 8.09 -21.40 1.45
N THR A 50 7.60 -22.38 2.21
CA THR A 50 8.12 -23.76 2.17
C THR A 50 7.92 -24.39 0.79
N ILE A 51 6.72 -24.24 0.20
CA ILE A 51 6.43 -24.71 -1.15
C ILE A 51 7.30 -23.98 -2.18
N GLY A 52 7.52 -22.67 -2.03
CA GLY A 52 8.44 -21.90 -2.88
C GLY A 52 9.89 -22.40 -2.78
N GLY A 53 10.31 -22.84 -1.59
CA GLY A 53 11.54 -23.58 -1.37
C GLY A 53 11.62 -24.84 -2.24
N THR A 54 10.56 -25.65 -2.24
CA THR A 54 10.43 -26.85 -3.11
C THR A 54 10.56 -26.50 -4.59
N VAL A 55 9.88 -25.45 -5.06
CA VAL A 55 9.98 -24.97 -6.45
C VAL A 55 11.43 -24.65 -6.80
N ARG A 56 12.16 -23.97 -5.90
CA ARG A 56 13.56 -23.60 -6.14
C ARG A 56 14.50 -24.80 -6.14
N VAL A 57 14.37 -25.72 -5.17
CA VAL A 57 15.33 -26.83 -5.04
C VAL A 57 15.21 -27.86 -6.15
N THR A 58 13.98 -28.08 -6.64
CA THR A 58 13.67 -28.99 -7.75
C THR A 58 13.98 -28.38 -9.13
N GLY A 59 14.38 -27.11 -9.21
CA GLY A 59 14.58 -26.42 -10.48
C GLY A 59 13.29 -26.09 -11.24
N SER A 60 12.13 -26.17 -10.57
CA SER A 60 10.81 -26.02 -11.19
C SER A 60 10.39 -24.56 -11.42
N GLY A 61 11.22 -23.56 -11.10
CA GLY A 61 10.84 -22.14 -11.11
C GLY A 61 10.52 -21.53 -12.47
N LEU A 62 10.72 -22.27 -13.57
CA LEU A 62 10.33 -21.92 -14.94
C LEU A 62 9.42 -22.99 -15.57
N GLY A 63 8.76 -23.81 -14.75
CA GLY A 63 7.78 -24.81 -15.19
C GLY A 63 6.53 -24.19 -15.84
N CYS A 64 6.24 -22.92 -15.55
CA CYS A 64 5.20 -22.10 -16.16
C CYS A 64 5.85 -20.83 -16.77
N PRO A 65 6.02 -20.77 -18.10
CA PRO A 65 6.78 -19.70 -18.77
C PRO A 65 6.07 -18.34 -18.81
N ASP A 66 4.75 -18.33 -18.63
CA ASP A 66 3.89 -17.15 -18.65
C ASP A 66 3.30 -16.85 -17.26
N TRP A 67 2.72 -15.66 -17.13
CA TRP A 67 2.05 -15.18 -15.93
C TRP A 67 0.91 -14.23 -16.35
N PRO A 68 -0.29 -14.28 -15.74
CA PRO A 68 -0.66 -15.04 -14.53
C PRO A 68 -1.06 -16.50 -14.79
N LEU A 69 -1.31 -16.88 -16.04
CA LEU A 69 -1.63 -18.25 -16.44
C LEU A 69 -0.39 -19.14 -16.49
N CYS A 70 -0.57 -20.43 -16.76
CA CYS A 70 0.52 -21.37 -16.96
C CYS A 70 0.28 -22.14 -18.27
N HIS A 71 1.19 -21.99 -19.23
CA HIS A 71 1.05 -22.39 -20.62
C HIS A 71 -0.23 -21.83 -21.28
N GLY A 72 -0.60 -20.59 -20.96
CA GLY A 72 -1.80 -19.92 -21.47
C GLY A 72 -3.12 -20.54 -21.00
N ARG A 73 -3.10 -21.45 -20.02
CA ARG A 73 -4.27 -22.21 -19.55
C ARG A 73 -4.41 -22.08 -18.03
N ILE A 74 -5.64 -22.30 -17.55
CA ILE A 74 -5.93 -22.38 -16.11
C ILE A 74 -5.49 -23.75 -15.57
N ILE A 75 -5.81 -24.84 -16.28
CA ILE A 75 -5.30 -26.17 -15.93
C ILE A 75 -4.04 -26.42 -16.75
N PRO A 76 -2.86 -26.51 -16.11
CA PRO A 76 -1.61 -26.67 -16.83
C PRO A 76 -1.39 -28.12 -17.28
N PRO A 77 -0.41 -28.36 -18.16
CA PRO A 77 0.10 -29.70 -18.43
C PRO A 77 0.52 -30.45 -17.16
N LEU A 78 0.24 -31.75 -17.10
CA LEU A 78 0.58 -32.63 -15.97
C LEU A 78 2.05 -33.07 -15.99
N GLN A 79 2.96 -32.12 -16.15
CA GLN A 79 4.41 -32.33 -16.10
C GLN A 79 4.93 -31.96 -14.71
N PHE A 80 5.95 -32.66 -14.22
CA PHE A 80 6.43 -32.50 -12.84
C PHE A 80 6.79 -31.04 -12.49
N ASN A 81 7.68 -30.40 -13.26
CA ASN A 81 8.10 -29.02 -12.99
C ASN A 81 6.94 -28.02 -13.07
N THR A 82 6.06 -28.20 -14.05
CA THR A 82 4.87 -27.37 -14.23
C THR A 82 3.91 -27.52 -13.05
N LEU A 83 3.67 -28.74 -12.57
CA LEU A 83 2.80 -29.01 -11.42
C LEU A 83 3.37 -28.45 -10.13
N VAL A 84 4.69 -28.57 -9.92
CA VAL A 84 5.37 -28.02 -8.74
C VAL A 84 5.24 -26.50 -8.72
N GLU A 85 5.53 -25.80 -9.82
CA GLU A 85 5.36 -24.35 -9.88
C GLU A 85 3.90 -23.92 -9.77
N TYR A 86 3.00 -24.59 -10.48
CA TYR A 86 1.57 -24.30 -10.44
C TYR A 86 0.98 -24.51 -9.05
N SER A 87 1.44 -25.53 -8.30
CA SER A 87 1.02 -25.75 -6.91
C SER A 87 1.36 -24.57 -6.00
N HIS A 88 2.52 -23.95 -6.21
CA HIS A 88 2.92 -22.75 -5.49
C HIS A 88 2.04 -21.55 -5.83
N ARG A 89 1.74 -21.34 -7.12
CA ARG A 89 0.84 -20.26 -7.61
C ARG A 89 -0.59 -20.43 -7.07
N LEU A 90 -1.08 -21.67 -7.03
CA LEU A 90 -2.38 -22.00 -6.45
C LEU A 90 -2.41 -21.74 -4.94
N ALA A 91 -1.37 -22.15 -4.20
CA ALA A 91 -1.24 -21.85 -2.77
C ALA A 91 -1.18 -20.33 -2.51
N ALA A 92 -0.52 -19.55 -3.37
CA ALA A 92 -0.49 -18.09 -3.28
C ALA A 92 -1.88 -17.47 -3.49
N SER A 93 -2.65 -18.01 -4.43
CA SER A 93 -4.03 -17.60 -4.71
C SER A 93 -4.99 -17.88 -3.54
N ILE A 94 -4.72 -18.91 -2.74
CA ILE A 94 -5.47 -19.23 -1.50
C ILE A 94 -5.01 -18.34 -0.34
N THR A 95 -3.72 -18.03 -0.25
CA THR A 95 -3.13 -17.23 0.83
C THR A 95 -3.55 -15.75 0.73
N SER A 96 -3.65 -15.21 -0.48
CA SER A 96 -3.94 -13.79 -0.74
C SER A 96 -5.29 -13.33 -0.15
N PRO A 97 -6.41 -14.05 -0.34
CA PRO A 97 -7.68 -13.73 0.30
C PRO A 97 -7.61 -13.65 1.83
N LEU A 98 -6.82 -14.50 2.50
CA LEU A 98 -6.72 -14.48 3.95
C LEU A 98 -6.11 -13.15 4.45
N ILE A 99 -5.09 -12.65 3.76
CA ILE A 99 -4.44 -11.36 4.06
C ILE A 99 -5.39 -10.20 3.77
N ILE A 100 -6.08 -10.23 2.62
CA ILE A 100 -7.08 -9.22 2.23
C ILE A 100 -8.20 -9.15 3.27
N LEU A 101 -8.78 -10.30 3.65
CA LEU A 101 -9.84 -10.38 4.65
C LEU A 101 -9.37 -9.88 6.01
N ALA A 102 -8.12 -10.17 6.42
CA ALA A 102 -7.57 -9.66 7.67
C ALA A 102 -7.47 -8.13 7.66
N ALA A 103 -6.99 -7.53 6.57
CA ALA A 103 -6.89 -6.07 6.41
C ALA A 103 -8.27 -5.40 6.37
N VAL A 104 -9.22 -5.95 5.61
CA VAL A 104 -10.61 -5.45 5.53
C VAL A 104 -11.30 -5.55 6.88
N ALA A 105 -11.18 -6.68 7.59
CA ALA A 105 -11.73 -6.84 8.93
C ALA A 105 -11.10 -5.85 9.92
N ALA A 106 -9.80 -5.54 9.79
CA ALA A 106 -9.13 -4.52 10.58
C ALA A 106 -9.69 -3.13 10.32
N TRP A 107 -9.87 -2.73 9.06
CA TRP A 107 -10.46 -1.43 8.72
C TRP A 107 -11.91 -1.31 9.15
N TRP A 108 -12.68 -2.40 9.09
CA TRP A 108 -14.09 -2.36 9.46
C TRP A 108 -14.28 -2.36 10.97
N ARG A 109 -13.64 -3.30 11.68
CA ARG A 109 -13.89 -3.54 13.12
C ARG A 109 -12.88 -2.85 14.03
N TYR A 110 -11.64 -2.64 13.57
CA TYR A 110 -10.53 -2.18 14.39
C TYR A 110 -9.92 -0.84 13.92
N ARG A 111 -10.65 -0.02 13.14
CA ARG A 111 -10.18 1.29 12.61
C ARG A 111 -9.52 2.22 13.64
N GLY A 112 -9.90 2.12 14.92
CA GLY A 112 -9.35 2.93 16.01
C GLY A 112 -8.08 2.37 16.67
N TYR A 113 -7.57 1.21 16.23
CA TYR A 113 -6.46 0.49 16.85
C TYR A 113 -5.29 0.36 15.86
N PRO A 114 -4.37 1.34 15.81
CA PRO A 114 -3.29 1.37 14.82
C PRO A 114 -2.30 0.21 14.95
N LEU A 115 -2.13 -0.37 16.14
CA LEU A 115 -1.31 -1.57 16.35
C LEU A 115 -1.87 -2.80 15.60
N ILE A 116 -3.13 -2.76 15.17
CA ILE A 116 -3.75 -3.79 14.35
C ILE A 116 -3.84 -3.32 12.90
N THR A 117 -4.35 -2.11 12.67
CA THR A 117 -4.66 -1.65 11.32
C THR A 117 -3.43 -1.29 10.50
N VAL A 118 -2.41 -0.68 11.08
CA VAL A 118 -1.19 -0.29 10.36
C VAL A 118 -0.43 -1.53 9.84
N PRO A 119 -0.06 -2.53 10.65
CA PRO A 119 0.67 -3.68 10.15
C PRO A 119 -0.13 -4.47 9.10
N LEU A 120 -1.45 -4.64 9.27
CA LEU A 120 -2.29 -5.34 8.29
C LEU A 120 -2.48 -4.55 6.99
N THR A 121 -2.54 -3.21 7.06
CA THR A 121 -2.53 -2.36 5.86
C THR A 121 -1.21 -2.48 5.11
N ALA A 122 -0.10 -2.48 5.85
CA ALA A 122 1.23 -2.69 5.28
C ALA A 122 1.37 -4.09 4.66
N SER A 123 0.85 -5.15 5.31
CA SER A 123 0.80 -6.50 4.73
C SER A 123 0.03 -6.54 3.41
N LEU A 124 -1.10 -5.83 3.31
CA LEU A 124 -1.87 -5.75 2.06
C LEU A 124 -1.12 -4.98 0.96
N ALA A 125 -0.45 -3.89 1.30
CA ALA A 125 0.38 -3.15 0.34
C ALA A 125 1.56 -4.00 -0.16
N LEU A 126 2.24 -4.71 0.75
CA LEU A 126 3.30 -5.65 0.41
C LEU A 126 2.78 -6.83 -0.40
N LEU A 127 1.55 -7.31 -0.16
CA LEU A 127 0.94 -8.34 -0.99
C LEU A 127 0.79 -7.89 -2.46
N ALA A 128 0.42 -6.63 -2.70
CA ALA A 128 0.35 -6.11 -4.07
C ALA A 128 1.73 -6.09 -4.73
N VAL A 129 2.77 -5.70 -3.98
CA VAL A 129 4.17 -5.77 -4.45
C VAL A 129 4.58 -7.22 -4.71
N GLU A 130 4.20 -8.15 -3.84
CA GLU A 130 4.54 -9.57 -3.92
C GLU A 130 3.93 -10.24 -5.16
N VAL A 131 2.69 -9.90 -5.51
CA VAL A 131 2.02 -10.38 -6.73
C VAL A 131 2.77 -9.92 -7.98
N VAL A 132 3.20 -8.66 -8.01
CA VAL A 132 3.98 -8.11 -9.13
C VAL A 132 5.36 -8.76 -9.19
N LEU A 133 6.06 -8.85 -8.05
CA LEU A 133 7.38 -9.47 -7.98
C LEU A 133 7.33 -10.95 -8.41
N GLY A 134 6.29 -11.69 -8.03
CA GLY A 134 6.09 -13.08 -8.44
C GLY A 134 5.87 -13.26 -9.95
N GLY A 135 5.31 -12.26 -10.64
CA GLY A 135 5.28 -12.24 -12.10
C GLY A 135 6.64 -11.90 -12.71
N VAL A 136 7.32 -10.90 -12.14
CA VAL A 136 8.65 -10.47 -12.61
C VAL A 136 9.70 -11.56 -12.41
N THR A 137 9.65 -12.35 -11.33
CA THR A 137 10.59 -13.47 -11.12
C THR A 137 10.53 -14.48 -12.25
N VAL A 138 9.34 -14.77 -12.80
CA VAL A 138 9.15 -15.69 -13.93
C VAL A 138 9.58 -15.03 -15.23
N LEU A 139 9.05 -13.84 -15.52
CA LEU A 139 9.27 -13.14 -16.80
C LEU A 139 10.72 -12.68 -17.00
N ALA A 140 11.46 -12.45 -15.91
CA ALA A 140 12.87 -12.08 -15.96
C ALA A 140 13.83 -13.27 -15.82
N GLU A 141 13.32 -14.51 -15.86
CA GLU A 141 14.11 -15.75 -15.77
C GLU A 141 14.90 -15.89 -14.45
N LEU A 142 14.23 -15.66 -13.32
CA LEU A 142 14.72 -15.88 -11.96
C LEU A 142 16.03 -15.13 -11.57
N PRO A 143 16.19 -13.80 -11.81
CA PRO A 143 17.40 -13.11 -11.41
C PRO A 143 17.60 -13.20 -9.89
N PRO A 144 18.82 -13.51 -9.39
CA PRO A 144 19.07 -13.76 -7.96
C PRO A 144 18.56 -12.65 -7.05
N ALA A 145 18.79 -11.38 -7.43
CA ALA A 145 18.33 -10.23 -6.66
C ALA A 145 16.80 -10.14 -6.58
N ILE A 146 16.09 -10.40 -7.68
CA ILE A 146 14.63 -10.33 -7.73
C ILE A 146 14.03 -11.46 -6.88
N VAL A 147 14.55 -12.68 -7.00
CA VAL A 147 14.11 -13.83 -6.18
C VAL A 147 14.34 -13.58 -4.69
N THR A 148 15.49 -12.98 -4.31
CA THR A 148 15.77 -12.62 -2.92
C THR A 148 14.84 -11.51 -2.41
N VAL A 149 14.52 -10.51 -3.23
CA VAL A 149 13.57 -9.42 -2.87
C VAL A 149 12.14 -9.95 -2.76
N HIS A 150 11.75 -10.90 -3.60
CA HIS A 150 10.47 -11.62 -3.50
C HIS A 150 10.39 -12.35 -2.15
N LEU A 151 11.38 -13.19 -1.81
CA LEU A 151 11.44 -13.84 -0.49
C LEU A 151 11.44 -12.82 0.67
N ALA A 152 12.21 -11.74 0.57
CA ALA A 152 12.25 -10.70 1.60
C ALA A 152 10.87 -10.08 1.87
N THR A 153 10.10 -9.87 0.81
CA THR A 153 8.75 -9.29 0.88
C THR A 153 7.76 -10.28 1.50
N ALA A 154 7.80 -11.56 1.12
CA ALA A 154 7.04 -12.63 1.79
C ALA A 154 7.35 -12.70 3.30
N GLN A 155 8.63 -12.64 3.68
CA GLN A 155 9.06 -12.69 5.07
C GLN A 155 8.64 -11.45 5.88
N ALA A 156 8.55 -10.28 5.23
CA ALA A 156 8.02 -9.06 5.84
C ALA A 156 6.51 -9.15 6.09
N ILE A 157 5.73 -9.70 5.14
CA ILE A 157 4.30 -9.98 5.33
C ILE A 157 4.11 -10.94 6.51
N PHE A 158 4.87 -12.03 6.57
CA PHE A 158 4.83 -12.99 7.67
C PHE A 158 5.13 -12.32 9.02
N ALA A 159 6.16 -11.46 9.08
CA ALA A 159 6.52 -10.75 10.29
C ALA A 159 5.42 -9.79 10.77
N LEU A 160 4.77 -9.06 9.87
CA LEU A 160 3.66 -8.15 10.20
C LEU A 160 2.44 -8.91 10.72
N LEU A 161 2.12 -10.08 10.16
CA LEU A 161 1.04 -10.94 10.66
C LEU A 161 1.35 -11.46 12.07
N LEU A 162 2.55 -11.99 12.31
CA LEU A 162 2.98 -12.46 13.64
C LEU A 162 2.98 -11.33 14.68
N THR A 163 3.48 -10.15 14.30
CA THR A 163 3.47 -8.96 15.16
C THR A 163 2.04 -8.57 15.54
N THR A 164 1.13 -8.58 14.57
CA THR A 164 -0.29 -8.30 14.79
C THR A 164 -0.93 -9.34 15.72
N ILE A 165 -0.64 -10.63 15.55
CA ILE A 165 -1.14 -11.70 16.43
C ILE A 165 -0.69 -11.45 17.87
N VAL A 166 0.60 -11.17 18.08
CA VAL A 166 1.17 -10.90 19.41
C VAL A 166 0.50 -9.69 20.06
N TRP A 167 0.36 -8.59 19.33
CA TRP A 167 -0.25 -7.36 19.83
C TRP A 167 -1.77 -7.46 19.97
N TYR A 168 -2.45 -8.31 19.21
CA TYR A 168 -3.88 -8.52 19.34
C TYR A 168 -4.24 -9.41 20.53
N TRP A 169 -3.48 -10.49 20.76
CA TRP A 169 -3.86 -11.56 21.68
C TRP A 169 -3.59 -11.25 23.16
N GLN A 170 -2.49 -10.59 23.50
CA GLN A 170 -2.20 -10.37 24.92
C GLN A 170 -2.87 -9.11 25.44
N LYS A 171 -3.49 -9.19 26.61
CA LYS A 171 -4.03 -8.02 27.34
C LYS A 171 -2.92 -6.99 27.65
N PRO A 172 -3.24 -5.71 27.89
CA PRO A 172 -2.28 -4.76 28.44
C PRO A 172 -1.77 -5.33 29.76
N LEU A 173 -0.53 -5.82 29.76
CA LEU A 173 0.13 -6.21 31.00
C LEU A 173 0.39 -4.91 31.77
N ALA A 174 -0.23 -4.79 32.93
CA ALA A 174 -0.01 -3.67 33.83
C ALA A 174 1.48 -3.58 34.27
N GLU A 175 2.25 -4.67 34.18
CA GLU A 175 3.61 -4.72 34.70
C GLU A 175 4.55 -5.53 33.80
N ALA A 176 5.80 -5.04 33.72
CA ALA A 176 6.95 -5.54 32.96
C ALA A 176 6.96 -5.30 31.44
N SER A 177 7.16 -4.05 31.02
CA SER A 177 7.85 -3.79 29.74
C SER A 177 9.20 -4.51 29.77
N ALA A 178 9.53 -5.28 28.73
CA ALA A 178 10.83 -5.90 28.59
C ALA A 178 11.95 -4.86 28.82
N SER A 179 13.01 -5.24 29.54
CA SER A 179 14.12 -4.31 29.79
C SER A 179 14.63 -3.71 28.47
N PRO A 180 15.05 -2.42 28.44
CA PRO A 180 15.63 -1.80 27.24
C PRO A 180 16.80 -2.61 26.65
N GLY A 181 17.46 -3.42 27.48
CA GLY A 181 18.48 -4.37 27.06
C GLY A 181 17.93 -5.57 26.28
N LEU A 182 16.78 -6.16 26.66
CA LEU A 182 16.16 -7.25 25.89
C LEU A 182 15.59 -6.72 24.56
N ARG A 183 15.00 -5.53 24.57
CA ARG A 183 14.47 -4.87 23.37
C ARG A 183 15.51 -4.72 22.26
N ARG A 184 16.69 -4.21 22.61
CA ARG A 184 17.83 -4.06 21.69
C ARG A 184 18.32 -5.39 21.15
N TRP A 185 18.41 -6.40 22.02
CA TRP A 185 18.86 -7.74 21.63
C TRP A 185 17.88 -8.43 20.70
N ALA A 186 16.58 -8.36 20.98
CA ALA A 186 15.55 -8.89 20.10
C ALA A 186 15.57 -8.23 18.71
N ALA A 187 15.80 -6.90 18.65
CA ALA A 187 15.91 -6.17 17.38
C ALA A 187 17.13 -6.62 16.56
N TRP A 188 18.30 -6.73 17.20
CA TRP A 188 19.51 -7.24 16.54
C TRP A 188 19.37 -8.70 16.10
N GLY A 189 18.69 -9.54 16.89
CA GLY A 189 18.40 -10.92 16.50
C GLY A 189 17.50 -11.04 15.29
N ALA A 190 16.40 -10.28 15.27
CA ALA A 190 15.52 -10.22 14.11
C ALA A 190 16.31 -9.75 12.87
N LEU A 191 17.07 -8.66 12.97
CA LEU A 191 17.86 -8.15 11.85
C LEU A 191 18.90 -9.17 11.35
N ALA A 192 19.62 -9.82 12.26
CA ALA A 192 20.63 -10.82 11.90
C ALA A 192 20.01 -12.07 11.26
N THR A 193 18.92 -12.60 11.83
CA THR A 193 18.22 -13.77 11.25
C THR A 193 17.64 -13.46 9.87
N PHE A 194 17.11 -12.26 9.67
CA PHE A 194 16.65 -11.80 8.35
C PHE A 194 17.82 -11.71 7.36
N ALA A 195 18.94 -11.09 7.75
CA ALA A 195 20.12 -10.97 6.89
C ALA A 195 20.70 -12.33 6.50
N VAL A 196 20.80 -13.28 7.44
CA VAL A 196 21.23 -14.66 7.18
C VAL A 196 20.28 -15.34 6.19
N LEU A 197 18.96 -15.25 6.41
CA LEU A 197 17.95 -15.83 5.52
C LEU A 197 18.08 -15.29 4.08
N LEU A 198 18.22 -13.98 3.91
CA LEU A 198 18.38 -13.36 2.59
C LEU A 198 19.70 -13.73 1.92
N SER A 199 20.79 -13.77 2.68
CA SER A 199 22.09 -14.19 2.15
C SER A 199 22.02 -15.63 1.63
N GLY A 200 21.31 -16.54 2.32
CA GLY A 200 21.09 -17.92 1.88
C GLY A 200 20.34 -18.00 0.55
N SER A 201 19.26 -17.22 0.40
CA SER A 201 18.53 -17.12 -0.86
C SER A 201 19.43 -16.61 -2.00
N TYR A 202 20.21 -15.56 -1.74
CA TYR A 202 21.05 -14.93 -2.75
C TYR A 202 22.16 -15.88 -3.24
N ILE A 203 22.84 -16.60 -2.34
CA ILE A 203 23.90 -17.54 -2.75
C ILE A 203 23.36 -18.73 -3.54
N VAL A 204 22.14 -19.21 -3.22
CA VAL A 204 21.45 -20.25 -4.02
C VAL A 204 21.03 -19.67 -5.37
N GLY A 205 20.66 -18.38 -5.40
CA GLY A 205 20.48 -17.56 -6.60
C GLY A 205 21.68 -17.66 -7.55
N GLN A 206 22.87 -17.43 -7.01
CA GLN A 206 24.15 -17.38 -7.73
C GLN A 206 24.76 -18.76 -8.06
N GLY A 207 24.03 -19.86 -7.81
CA GLY A 207 24.56 -21.21 -8.02
C GLY A 207 25.59 -21.66 -6.99
N ALA A 208 25.83 -20.89 -5.92
CA ALA A 208 26.82 -21.18 -4.90
C ALA A 208 26.31 -22.11 -3.77
N GLY A 209 25.04 -22.54 -3.81
CA GLY A 209 24.40 -23.29 -2.73
C GLY A 209 25.07 -24.63 -2.40
N SER A 210 25.63 -25.31 -3.39
CA SER A 210 26.34 -26.58 -3.26
C SER A 210 27.85 -26.49 -3.52
N ALA A 211 28.40 -25.27 -3.60
CA ALA A 211 29.81 -25.04 -3.96
C ALA A 211 30.82 -25.64 -2.96
N CYS A 212 30.39 -25.93 -1.74
CA CYS A 212 31.23 -26.48 -0.67
C CYS A 212 30.63 -27.78 -0.14
N ASP A 213 31.20 -28.91 -0.55
CA ASP A 213 30.74 -30.28 -0.31
C ASP A 213 31.03 -30.81 1.11
N ARG A 214 31.89 -30.13 1.87
CA ARG A 214 32.25 -30.47 3.26
C ARG A 214 31.70 -29.47 4.27
N TRP A 215 31.71 -29.88 5.54
CA TRP A 215 31.31 -29.06 6.69
C TRP A 215 32.37 -29.17 7.80
N PRO A 216 32.75 -28.08 8.49
CA PRO A 216 32.28 -26.70 8.34
C PRO A 216 32.98 -25.88 7.25
N LEU A 217 34.12 -26.37 6.74
CA LEU A 217 34.95 -25.70 5.74
C LEU A 217 34.67 -26.21 4.32
N CYS A 218 35.08 -25.46 3.29
CA CYS A 218 35.09 -25.91 1.90
C CYS A 218 36.37 -26.71 1.64
N ASP A 219 36.27 -27.87 0.98
CA ASP A 219 37.41 -28.72 0.57
C ASP A 219 38.41 -29.07 1.71
N GLY A 220 38.01 -28.91 2.98
CA GLY A 220 38.86 -29.14 4.15
C GLY A 220 39.82 -28.00 4.52
N GLY A 221 39.82 -26.87 3.82
CA GLY A 221 40.70 -25.73 4.07
C GLY A 221 39.98 -24.45 4.51
N LEU A 222 40.69 -23.56 5.20
CA LEU A 222 40.15 -22.26 5.64
C LEU A 222 39.96 -21.25 4.49
N PHE A 223 40.71 -21.41 3.40
CA PHE A 223 40.75 -20.49 2.27
C PHE A 223 40.30 -21.21 1.00
N PRO A 224 39.05 -21.00 0.55
CA PRO A 224 38.57 -21.56 -0.71
C PRO A 224 39.36 -21.03 -1.91
N THR A 225 39.49 -21.86 -2.94
CA THR A 225 40.24 -21.52 -4.17
C THR A 225 39.34 -20.90 -5.24
N LEU A 226 38.05 -21.23 -5.24
CA LEU A 226 37.10 -20.75 -6.24
C LEU A 226 36.28 -19.54 -5.72
N PRO A 227 36.04 -18.52 -6.56
CA PRO A 227 35.21 -17.36 -6.18
C PRO A 227 33.80 -17.73 -5.68
N VAL A 228 33.18 -18.77 -6.27
CA VAL A 228 31.84 -19.24 -5.86
C VAL A 228 31.82 -19.88 -4.47
N GLN A 229 32.93 -20.49 -4.05
CA GLN A 229 33.08 -21.05 -2.70
C GLN A 229 33.20 -19.95 -1.65
N TRP A 230 33.82 -18.82 -1.98
CA TRP A 230 33.86 -17.64 -1.11
C TRP A 230 32.46 -17.10 -0.80
N LEU A 231 31.53 -17.14 -1.76
CA LEU A 231 30.13 -16.77 -1.52
C LEU A 231 29.46 -17.73 -0.52
N ASN A 232 29.67 -19.05 -0.66
CA ASN A 232 29.14 -20.03 0.28
C ASN A 232 29.75 -19.86 1.68
N MET A 233 31.08 -19.69 1.77
CA MET A 233 31.75 -19.45 3.05
C MET A 233 31.29 -18.17 3.73
N ALA A 234 31.10 -17.08 2.98
CA ALA A 234 30.59 -15.83 3.53
C ALA A 234 29.22 -16.03 4.19
N HIS A 235 28.32 -16.79 3.56
CA HIS A 235 27.04 -17.17 4.15
C HIS A 235 27.23 -18.03 5.42
N ARG A 236 28.12 -19.02 5.42
CA ARG A 236 28.39 -19.87 6.60
C ARG A 236 28.93 -19.06 7.78
N LEU A 237 29.84 -18.12 7.55
CA LEU A 237 30.38 -17.23 8.57
C LEU A 237 29.29 -16.31 9.14
N LEU A 238 28.46 -15.73 8.26
CA LEU A 238 27.32 -14.92 8.66
C LEU A 238 26.29 -15.74 9.47
N ALA A 239 26.02 -16.98 9.05
CA ALA A 239 25.13 -17.91 9.73
C ALA A 239 25.68 -18.33 11.10
N ALA A 240 26.99 -18.56 11.23
CA ALA A 240 27.63 -18.84 12.51
C ALA A 240 27.50 -17.66 13.47
N ALA A 241 27.81 -16.44 13.02
CA ALA A 241 27.64 -15.22 13.83
C ALA A 241 26.17 -14.99 14.22
N GLY A 242 25.24 -15.14 13.28
CA GLY A 242 23.80 -15.03 13.52
C GLY A 242 23.27 -16.09 14.48
N GLY A 243 23.76 -17.33 14.37
CA GLY A 243 23.41 -18.44 15.26
C GLY A 243 23.89 -18.21 16.69
N LEU A 244 25.14 -17.77 16.87
CA LEU A 244 25.67 -17.40 18.19
C LEU A 244 24.87 -16.25 18.82
N LEU A 245 24.51 -15.23 18.04
CA LEU A 245 23.65 -14.15 18.49
C LEU A 245 22.26 -14.68 18.91
N ALA A 246 21.65 -15.57 18.12
CA ALA A 246 20.36 -16.17 18.43
C ALA A 246 20.40 -16.98 19.75
N LEU A 247 21.46 -17.76 19.98
CA LEU A 247 21.68 -18.46 21.25
C LEU A 247 21.87 -17.48 22.42
N GLY A 248 22.63 -16.40 22.22
CA GLY A 248 22.79 -15.32 23.19
C GLY A 248 21.46 -14.66 23.57
N ILE A 249 20.58 -14.44 22.59
CA ILE A 249 19.23 -13.91 22.79
C ILE A 249 18.36 -14.89 23.57
N ALA A 250 18.41 -16.19 23.22
CA ALA A 250 17.68 -17.24 23.93
C ALA A 250 18.07 -17.28 25.42
N MET A 251 19.38 -17.23 25.72
CA MET A 251 19.88 -17.16 27.11
C MET A 251 19.44 -15.87 27.82
N LYS A 252 19.44 -14.74 27.12
CA LYS A 252 19.01 -13.46 27.69
C LYS A 252 17.52 -13.44 28.00
N ALA A 253 16.70 -14.01 27.12
CA ALA A 253 15.26 -14.14 27.30
C ALA A 253 14.91 -15.09 28.46
N SER A 254 15.63 -16.20 28.63
CA SER A 254 15.40 -17.13 29.75
C SER A 254 15.77 -16.53 31.10
N ARG A 255 16.85 -15.73 31.16
CA ARG A 255 17.36 -15.08 32.37
C ARG A 255 16.74 -13.70 32.66
N ALA A 256 15.84 -13.21 31.83
CA ALA A 256 15.22 -11.91 32.03
C ALA A 256 14.35 -11.91 33.31
N LYS A 257 14.78 -11.15 34.33
CA LYS A 257 14.03 -10.97 35.58
C LYS A 257 12.69 -10.29 35.29
N GLY A 258 11.60 -10.83 35.83
CA GLY A 258 10.23 -10.31 35.60
C GLY A 258 9.66 -10.61 34.20
N ALA A 259 10.34 -11.41 33.37
CA ALA A 259 9.83 -11.76 32.05
C ALA A 259 8.64 -12.73 32.13
N VAL A 260 7.59 -12.42 31.37
CA VAL A 260 6.40 -13.24 31.22
C VAL A 260 6.75 -14.57 30.54
N GLY A 261 6.02 -15.65 30.85
CA GLY A 261 6.27 -16.98 30.28
C GLY A 261 6.36 -17.00 28.74
N SER A 262 5.62 -16.13 28.04
CA SER A 262 5.69 -15.99 26.58
C SER A 262 7.05 -15.53 26.05
N VAL A 263 7.78 -14.67 26.77
CA VAL A 263 9.14 -14.25 26.42
C VAL A 263 10.13 -15.40 26.57
N ARG A 264 9.99 -16.18 27.65
CA ARG A 264 10.84 -17.37 27.89
C ARG A 264 10.60 -18.44 26.83
N TRP A 265 9.34 -18.70 26.48
CA TRP A 265 8.97 -19.61 25.40
C TRP A 265 9.51 -19.17 24.04
N ALA A 266 9.38 -17.89 23.69
CA ALA A 266 9.95 -17.37 22.45
C ALA A 266 11.47 -17.50 22.42
N GLY A 267 12.16 -17.23 23.54
CA GLY A 267 13.60 -17.45 23.68
C GLY A 267 14.00 -18.91 23.50
N ALA A 268 13.28 -19.85 24.13
CA ALA A 268 13.53 -21.28 24.00
C ALA A 268 13.33 -21.76 22.55
N LEU A 269 12.28 -21.29 21.87
CA LEU A 269 12.02 -21.59 20.47
C LEU A 269 13.14 -21.09 19.55
N ILE A 270 13.64 -19.86 19.77
CA ILE A 270 14.79 -19.31 19.03
C ILE A 270 16.03 -20.20 19.24
N GLY A 271 16.32 -20.59 20.49
CA GLY A 271 17.47 -21.45 20.79
C GLY A 271 17.37 -22.82 20.11
N ALA A 272 16.21 -23.47 20.20
CA ALA A 272 15.96 -24.77 19.57
C ALA A 272 16.05 -24.67 18.03
N ALA A 273 15.43 -23.65 17.44
CA ALA A 273 15.46 -23.46 15.99
C ALA A 273 16.86 -23.10 15.48
N ALA A 274 17.66 -22.32 16.24
CA ALA A 274 19.05 -22.01 15.89
C ALA A 274 19.94 -23.27 15.89
N LEU A 275 19.82 -24.12 16.91
CA LEU A 275 20.54 -25.40 16.96
C LEU A 275 20.11 -26.33 15.82
N GLY A 276 18.80 -26.45 15.59
CA GLY A 276 18.27 -27.20 14.47
C GLY A 276 18.78 -26.67 13.13
N GLN A 277 18.89 -25.35 12.96
CA GLN A 277 19.37 -24.75 11.71
C GLN A 277 20.84 -25.06 11.45
N MET A 278 21.67 -25.13 12.49
CA MET A 278 23.07 -25.57 12.37
C MET A 278 23.15 -27.04 11.94
N LEU A 279 22.32 -27.90 12.53
CA LEU A 279 22.26 -29.32 12.17
C LEU A 279 21.76 -29.54 10.75
N VAL A 280 20.68 -28.88 10.34
CA VAL A 280 20.15 -28.98 8.98
C VAL A 280 21.09 -28.33 7.97
N GLY A 281 21.79 -27.25 8.35
CA GLY A 281 22.86 -26.66 7.54
C GLY A 281 24.00 -27.62 7.28
N ALA A 282 24.46 -28.35 8.31
CA ALA A 282 25.46 -29.40 8.18
C ALA A 282 24.95 -30.63 7.41
N ALA A 283 23.66 -30.95 7.55
CA ALA A 283 23.02 -32.05 6.84
C ALA A 283 23.05 -31.86 5.32
N ASN A 284 23.04 -30.62 4.81
CA ASN A 284 23.11 -30.36 3.37
C ASN A 284 24.32 -31.06 2.70
N PRO A 285 25.58 -30.75 3.04
CA PRO A 285 26.71 -31.49 2.48
C PRO A 285 26.72 -32.99 2.84
N TRP A 286 26.30 -33.36 4.06
CA TRP A 286 26.27 -34.77 4.49
C TRP A 286 25.30 -35.64 3.69
N THR A 287 24.19 -35.08 3.20
CA THR A 287 23.21 -35.78 2.37
C THR A 287 23.40 -35.50 0.87
N GLN A 288 24.57 -34.99 0.47
CA GLN A 288 24.85 -34.59 -0.91
C GLN A 288 23.79 -33.62 -1.48
N PHE A 289 23.37 -32.67 -0.65
CA PHE A 289 22.41 -31.62 -0.97
C PHE A 289 21.04 -32.15 -1.36
N SER A 290 20.56 -33.20 -0.68
CA SER A 290 19.20 -33.72 -0.90
C SER A 290 18.14 -32.62 -0.79
N ASP A 291 17.10 -32.71 -1.63
CA ASP A 291 16.03 -31.72 -1.67
C ASP A 291 15.37 -31.52 -0.32
N LEU A 292 15.17 -32.61 0.44
CA LEU A 292 14.61 -32.55 1.79
C LEU A 292 15.47 -31.72 2.75
N ALA A 293 16.80 -31.88 2.73
CA ALA A 293 17.70 -31.11 3.59
C ALA A 293 17.66 -29.61 3.23
N ARG A 294 17.60 -29.29 1.94
CA ARG A 294 17.53 -27.91 1.43
C ARG A 294 16.18 -27.24 1.75
N ILE A 295 15.07 -27.96 1.58
CA ILE A 295 13.72 -27.48 1.94
C ILE A 295 13.64 -27.27 3.45
N ALA A 296 14.06 -28.26 4.25
CA ALA A 296 14.08 -28.16 5.70
C ALA A 296 14.93 -26.96 6.17
N HIS A 297 16.04 -26.67 5.50
CA HIS A 297 16.91 -25.54 5.83
C HIS A 297 16.18 -24.19 5.67
N LEU A 298 15.43 -23.99 4.58
CA LEU A 298 14.67 -22.75 4.38
C LEU A 298 13.46 -22.65 5.34
N SER A 299 12.73 -23.76 5.53
CA SER A 299 11.57 -23.79 6.42
C SER A 299 11.96 -23.50 7.87
N LEU A 300 13.07 -24.08 8.33
CA LEU A 300 13.57 -23.85 9.68
C LEU A 300 14.20 -22.45 9.86
N ALA A 301 14.87 -21.91 8.83
CA ALA A 301 15.27 -20.50 8.81
C ALA A 301 14.06 -19.56 8.94
N THR A 302 12.98 -19.86 8.23
CA THR A 302 11.72 -19.09 8.29
C THR A 302 11.08 -19.19 9.68
N ALA A 303 11.11 -20.36 10.31
CA ALA A 303 10.63 -20.54 11.68
C ALA A 303 11.47 -19.78 12.71
N LEU A 304 12.81 -19.79 12.57
CA LEU A 304 13.73 -19.02 13.41
C LEU A 304 13.51 -17.51 13.25
N TRP A 305 13.31 -17.03 12.02
CA TRP A 305 12.90 -15.65 11.75
C TRP A 305 11.58 -15.30 12.45
N GLY A 306 10.55 -16.12 12.28
CA GLY A 306 9.25 -15.93 12.92
C GLY A 306 9.35 -15.88 14.45
N ALA A 307 10.12 -16.78 15.06
CA ALA A 307 10.36 -16.78 16.50
C ALA A 307 11.09 -15.50 16.98
N SER A 308 12.04 -15.01 16.19
CA SER A 308 12.75 -13.75 16.45
C SER A 308 11.83 -12.53 16.37
N VAL A 309 10.94 -12.50 15.38
CA VAL A 309 9.90 -11.46 15.25
C VAL A 309 8.93 -11.51 16.42
N VAL A 310 8.48 -12.70 16.85
CA VAL A 310 7.60 -12.86 18.01
C VAL A 310 8.27 -12.30 19.26
N LEU A 311 9.53 -12.64 19.52
CA LEU A 311 10.28 -12.09 20.67
C LEU A 311 10.42 -10.57 20.57
N LEU A 312 10.70 -10.04 19.38
CA LEU A 312 10.76 -8.59 19.15
C LEU A 312 9.40 -7.94 19.43
N ALA A 313 8.30 -8.46 18.90
CA ALA A 313 6.95 -7.93 19.14
C ALA A 313 6.55 -7.98 20.62
N LEU A 314 6.98 -9.02 21.35
CA LEU A 314 6.83 -9.11 22.80
C LEU A 314 7.66 -8.06 23.54
N ALA A 315 8.89 -7.81 23.09
CA ALA A 315 9.82 -6.87 23.71
C ALA A 315 9.55 -5.39 23.35
N TRP A 316 8.89 -5.12 22.23
CA TRP A 316 8.62 -3.78 21.68
C TRP A 316 7.25 -3.20 22.10
N ARG A 317 6.60 -3.77 23.10
CA ARG A 317 5.28 -3.30 23.57
C ARG A 317 5.39 -1.86 24.09
N PRO A 318 4.62 -0.90 23.54
CA PRO A 318 4.56 0.45 24.08
C PRO A 318 4.10 0.37 25.54
N SER A 319 4.89 0.87 26.48
CA SER A 319 4.38 1.03 27.85
C SER A 319 3.29 2.12 27.86
N ALA A 320 2.37 2.05 28.82
CA ALA A 320 1.40 3.13 29.03
C ALA A 320 2.08 4.51 29.19
N ALA A 321 3.32 4.54 29.68
CA ALA A 321 4.14 5.75 29.80
C ALA A 321 4.80 6.20 28.48
N GLU A 322 5.31 5.27 27.63
CA GLU A 322 5.87 5.57 26.30
C GLU A 322 4.80 6.01 25.29
N SER A 323 3.52 5.71 25.56
CA SER A 323 2.36 6.15 24.77
C SER A 323 2.16 7.68 24.72
N SER A 324 2.91 8.44 25.53
CA SER A 324 2.77 9.88 25.66
C SER A 324 3.71 10.72 24.78
N GLY A 325 4.79 10.16 24.20
CA GLY A 325 5.94 11.03 23.81
C GLY A 325 6.48 10.96 22.39
N ARG A 326 6.87 9.79 21.85
CA ARG A 326 7.77 9.74 20.68
C ARG A 326 7.42 8.75 19.56
N GLY A 327 7.14 7.48 19.86
CA GLY A 327 6.83 6.47 18.82
C GLY A 327 5.46 6.66 18.18
N VAL A 328 4.44 6.96 19.00
CA VAL A 328 3.11 7.38 18.55
C VAL A 328 3.18 8.70 17.79
N LEU A 329 4.11 9.59 18.16
CA LEU A 329 4.36 10.85 17.47
C LEU A 329 4.90 10.61 16.05
N ALA A 330 5.88 9.71 15.87
CA ALA A 330 6.47 9.43 14.56
C ALA A 330 5.48 8.77 13.57
N LEU A 331 4.74 7.75 14.03
CA LEU A 331 3.68 7.13 13.22
C LEU A 331 2.53 8.10 12.93
N GLY A 332 2.16 8.93 13.91
CA GLY A 332 1.19 10.01 13.73
C GLY A 332 1.64 11.04 12.69
N VAL A 333 2.92 11.43 12.72
CA VAL A 333 3.52 12.36 11.75
C VAL A 333 3.49 11.79 10.34
N ILE A 334 3.92 10.54 10.13
CA ILE A 334 3.86 9.89 8.81
C ILE A 334 2.41 9.83 8.32
N ALA A 335 1.48 9.40 9.18
CA ALA A 335 0.06 9.35 8.85
C ALA A 335 -0.49 10.74 8.47
N ASP A 336 -0.07 11.79 9.17
CA ASP A 336 -0.47 13.16 8.88
C ASP A 336 0.07 13.65 7.52
N TYR A 337 1.33 13.34 7.16
CA TYR A 337 1.87 13.66 5.83
C TYR A 337 1.20 12.86 4.71
N LEU A 338 0.92 11.56 4.93
CA LEU A 338 0.15 10.76 3.97
C LEU A 338 -1.29 11.28 3.80
N LEU A 339 -1.88 11.83 4.86
CA LEU A 339 -3.20 12.44 4.77
C LEU A 339 -3.18 13.76 3.97
N LEU A 340 -2.05 14.46 3.91
CA LEU A 340 -1.88 15.62 3.02
C LEU A 340 -1.93 15.24 1.53
N THR A 341 -1.52 14.02 1.16
CA THR A 341 -1.49 13.59 -0.25
C THR A 341 -2.83 13.08 -0.76
N LYS A 342 -3.78 12.71 0.12
CA LYS A 342 -5.11 12.16 -0.23
C LYS A 342 -5.05 10.94 -1.18
N PRO A 343 -4.37 9.84 -0.79
CA PRO A 343 -4.11 8.70 -1.68
C PRO A 343 -5.37 8.08 -2.27
N LEU A 344 -6.47 7.99 -1.52
CA LEU A 344 -7.73 7.41 -2.00
C LEU A 344 -8.37 8.20 -3.14
N ILE A 345 -8.18 9.53 -3.18
CA ILE A 345 -8.72 10.37 -4.26
C ILE A 345 -7.86 10.20 -5.52
N ILE A 346 -6.55 10.01 -5.33
CA ILE A 346 -5.58 9.84 -6.41
C ILE A 346 -5.77 8.53 -7.17
N MET A 347 -6.28 7.47 -6.52
CA MET A 347 -6.45 6.15 -7.17
C MET A 347 -7.24 6.19 -8.48
N LEU A 348 -8.34 6.96 -8.53
CA LEU A 348 -9.13 7.06 -9.76
C LEU A 348 -8.38 7.83 -10.85
N LEU A 349 -7.66 8.90 -10.50
CA LEU A 349 -6.80 9.64 -11.42
C LEU A 349 -5.74 8.73 -12.03
N LEU A 350 -5.08 7.91 -11.21
CA LEU A 350 -4.10 6.93 -11.65
C LEU A 350 -4.70 5.85 -12.56
N LEU A 351 -5.91 5.38 -12.27
CA LEU A 351 -6.62 4.43 -13.14
C LEU A 351 -6.90 5.04 -14.52
N THR A 352 -7.24 6.33 -14.61
CA THR A 352 -7.46 6.98 -15.91
C THR A 352 -6.16 7.13 -16.71
N ALA A 353 -5.03 7.42 -16.05
CA ALA A 353 -3.71 7.38 -16.69
C ALA A 353 -3.40 5.97 -17.19
N LEU A 354 -3.60 4.96 -16.35
CA LEU A 354 -3.38 3.55 -16.68
C LEU A 354 -4.17 3.13 -17.90
N GLY A 355 -5.48 3.39 -17.93
CA GLY A 355 -6.30 3.02 -19.09
C GLY A 355 -5.88 3.73 -20.37
N SER A 356 -5.42 4.98 -20.27
CA SER A 356 -4.82 5.67 -21.41
C SER A 356 -3.52 5.03 -21.89
N MET A 357 -2.67 4.53 -20.99
CA MET A 357 -1.44 3.80 -21.35
C MET A 357 -1.73 2.50 -22.11
N PHE A 358 -2.73 1.73 -21.69
CA PHE A 358 -3.12 0.49 -22.38
C PHE A 358 -3.65 0.77 -23.78
N LEU A 359 -4.51 1.78 -23.93
CA LEU A 359 -4.97 2.22 -25.25
C LEU A 359 -3.78 2.69 -26.10
N ALA A 360 -2.91 3.55 -25.57
CA ALA A 360 -1.75 4.05 -26.30
C ALA A 360 -0.77 2.95 -26.74
N ALA A 361 -0.63 1.88 -25.94
CA ALA A 361 0.23 0.74 -26.24
C ALA A 361 -0.42 -0.28 -27.19
N GLN A 362 -1.73 -0.19 -27.45
CA GLN A 362 -2.52 -1.21 -28.15
C GLN A 362 -2.33 -2.62 -27.56
N GLY A 363 -2.16 -2.69 -26.23
CA GLY A 363 -1.83 -3.91 -25.52
C GLY A 363 -1.36 -3.62 -24.10
N ALA A 364 -0.62 -4.55 -23.50
CA ALA A 364 0.02 -4.32 -22.21
C ALA A 364 1.25 -3.40 -22.38
N PRO A 365 1.24 -2.18 -21.80
CA PRO A 365 2.42 -1.31 -21.82
C PRO A 365 3.56 -1.91 -20.97
N PRO A 366 4.82 -1.48 -21.19
CA PRO A 366 5.95 -1.91 -20.36
C PRO A 366 5.69 -1.67 -18.87
N ALA A 367 5.85 -2.71 -18.04
CA ALA A 367 5.54 -2.65 -16.61
C ALA A 367 6.37 -1.60 -15.85
N SER A 368 7.61 -1.36 -16.27
CA SER A 368 8.48 -0.31 -15.74
C SER A 368 7.89 1.08 -15.97
N THR A 369 7.43 1.38 -17.19
CA THR A 369 6.79 2.66 -17.54
C THR A 369 5.49 2.83 -16.75
N VAL A 370 4.67 1.79 -16.63
CA VAL A 370 3.46 1.81 -15.79
C VAL A 370 3.81 2.19 -14.36
N PHE A 371 4.76 1.48 -13.74
CA PHE A 371 5.17 1.73 -12.37
C PHE A 371 5.66 3.18 -12.18
N LEU A 372 6.51 3.68 -13.08
CA LEU A 372 7.07 5.03 -13.00
C LEU A 372 6.01 6.12 -13.21
N VAL A 373 5.07 5.93 -14.14
CA VAL A 373 3.96 6.87 -14.36
C VAL A 373 3.02 6.88 -13.16
N LEU A 374 2.71 5.72 -12.58
CA LEU A 374 1.83 5.64 -11.41
C LEU A 374 2.47 6.30 -10.18
N ILE A 375 3.77 6.04 -9.93
CA ILE A 375 4.51 6.70 -8.83
C ILE A 375 4.67 8.19 -9.10
N GLY A 376 5.10 8.59 -10.30
CA GLY A 376 5.26 10.00 -10.68
C GLY A 376 3.95 10.78 -10.58
N GLY A 377 2.85 10.20 -11.09
CA GLY A 377 1.50 10.76 -10.96
C GLY A 377 1.02 10.85 -9.52
N ALA A 378 1.30 9.84 -8.69
CA ALA A 378 0.96 9.86 -7.27
C ALA A 378 1.72 10.94 -6.50
N LEU A 379 3.01 11.12 -6.79
CA LEU A 379 3.84 12.17 -6.23
C LEU A 379 3.35 13.56 -6.67
N GLY A 380 3.09 13.76 -7.96
CA GLY A 380 2.59 15.03 -8.50
C GLY A 380 1.23 15.42 -7.92
N ALA A 381 0.24 14.53 -8.01
CA ALA A 381 -1.09 14.76 -7.45
C ALA A 381 -1.07 14.87 -5.92
N GLY A 382 -0.23 14.09 -5.23
CA GLY A 382 -0.03 14.16 -3.79
C GLY A 382 0.57 15.48 -3.35
N GLY A 383 1.56 15.98 -4.09
CA GLY A 383 2.18 17.28 -3.86
C GLY A 383 1.20 18.43 -4.11
N ALA A 384 0.41 18.36 -5.18
CA ALA A 384 -0.65 19.32 -5.49
C ALA A 384 -1.70 19.38 -4.35
N ASN A 385 -2.10 18.23 -3.80
CA ASN A 385 -3.00 18.16 -2.65
C ASN A 385 -2.38 18.76 -1.37
N ALA A 386 -1.09 18.53 -1.11
CA ALA A 386 -0.40 19.10 0.05
C ALA A 386 -0.31 20.63 -0.04
N ILE A 387 -0.02 21.17 -1.23
CA ILE A 387 -0.04 22.62 -1.50
C ILE A 387 -1.46 23.17 -1.34
N ASN A 388 -2.49 22.48 -1.86
CA ASN A 388 -3.88 22.87 -1.69
C ASN A 388 -4.29 22.95 -0.21
N HIS A 389 -3.90 21.97 0.63
CA HIS A 389 -4.12 22.05 2.08
C HIS A 389 -3.44 23.26 2.73
N TYR A 390 -2.24 23.63 2.28
CA TYR A 390 -1.57 24.84 2.76
C TYR A 390 -2.35 26.11 2.38
N LEU A 391 -2.83 26.19 1.15
CA LEU A 391 -3.54 27.36 0.62
C LEU A 391 -4.97 27.50 1.17
N ASP A 392 -5.64 26.40 1.47
CA ASP A 392 -7.01 26.36 2.00
C ASP A 392 -7.06 26.37 3.54
N ARG A 393 -5.93 26.55 4.22
CA ARG A 393 -5.84 26.47 5.70
C ARG A 393 -6.78 27.44 6.44
N ASP A 394 -7.11 28.57 5.82
CA ASP A 394 -8.01 29.60 6.34
C ASP A 394 -9.48 29.14 6.27
N ILE A 395 -9.91 28.63 5.11
CA ILE A 395 -11.29 28.16 4.91
C ILE A 395 -11.53 26.79 5.56
N ASP A 396 -10.50 25.95 5.65
CA ASP A 396 -10.59 24.61 6.23
C ASP A 396 -10.95 24.65 7.72
N LEU A 397 -10.63 25.74 8.43
CA LEU A 397 -11.02 25.96 9.84
C LEU A 397 -12.54 26.14 10.02
N SER A 398 -13.23 26.63 8.98
CA SER A 398 -14.66 26.96 9.04
C SER A 398 -15.60 25.81 8.68
N MET A 399 -15.06 24.70 8.15
CA MET A 399 -15.87 23.55 7.72
C MET A 399 -15.70 22.37 8.69
N ALA A 400 -16.81 21.71 9.05
CA ALA A 400 -16.84 20.66 10.07
C ALA A 400 -15.92 19.48 9.75
N ARG A 401 -15.84 19.10 8.46
CA ARG A 401 -15.01 17.99 7.98
C ARG A 401 -13.51 18.30 7.98
N THR A 402 -13.12 19.53 7.66
CA THR A 402 -11.73 19.85 7.35
C THR A 402 -11.00 20.49 8.53
N ARG A 403 -11.71 20.98 9.55
CA ARG A 403 -11.11 21.54 10.76
C ARG A 403 -10.19 20.57 11.52
N VAL A 404 -10.33 19.26 11.27
CA VAL A 404 -9.51 18.20 11.87
C VAL A 404 -8.31 17.78 11.02
N ARG A 405 -8.12 18.38 9.83
CA ARG A 405 -6.97 18.12 8.95
C ARG A 405 -5.64 18.48 9.64
N PRO A 406 -4.49 17.99 9.12
CA PRO A 406 -3.21 18.11 9.82
C PRO A 406 -2.76 19.55 10.03
N ILE A 407 -3.04 20.47 9.09
CA ILE A 407 -2.67 21.88 9.21
C ILE A 407 -3.63 22.66 10.14
N PRO A 408 -4.97 22.66 9.93
CA PRO A 408 -5.90 23.32 10.85
C PRO A 408 -5.84 22.78 12.28
N GLY A 409 -5.62 21.46 12.43
CA GLY A 409 -5.45 20.79 13.71
C GLY A 409 -4.05 20.95 14.33
N GLN A 410 -3.18 21.79 13.74
CA GLN A 410 -1.82 22.11 14.21
C GLN A 410 -0.88 20.91 14.40
N ARG A 411 -1.15 19.79 13.73
CA ARG A 411 -0.28 18.60 13.78
C ARG A 411 0.89 18.68 12.81
N VAL A 412 0.73 19.42 11.70
CA VAL A 412 1.79 19.71 10.73
C VAL A 412 1.86 21.22 10.51
N SER A 413 3.05 21.80 10.57
CA SER A 413 3.22 23.23 10.34
C SER A 413 2.94 23.58 8.87
N PRO A 414 2.29 24.74 8.58
CA PRO A 414 1.97 25.14 7.21
C PRO A 414 3.20 25.16 6.28
N ARG A 415 4.33 25.71 6.76
CA ARG A 415 5.58 25.77 5.98
C ARG A 415 6.11 24.39 5.61
N LYS A 416 6.05 23.42 6.52
CA LYS A 416 6.49 22.04 6.24
C LYS A 416 5.58 21.34 5.24
N ALA A 417 4.26 21.55 5.34
CA ALA A 417 3.31 21.01 4.37
C ALA A 417 3.52 21.58 2.96
N LEU A 418 3.78 22.89 2.86
CA LEU A 418 4.10 23.55 1.58
C LEU A 418 5.41 22.98 0.98
N LEU A 419 6.48 22.93 1.78
CA LEU A 419 7.76 22.38 1.34
C LEU A 419 7.63 20.92 0.90
N PHE A 420 6.91 20.11 1.66
CA PHE A 420 6.62 18.73 1.31
C PHE A 420 5.91 18.64 -0.04
N GLY A 421 4.86 19.44 -0.27
CA GLY A 421 4.15 19.44 -1.55
C GLY A 421 5.00 19.88 -2.74
N ILE A 422 5.90 20.85 -2.55
CA ILE A 422 6.87 21.29 -3.57
C ILE A 422 7.87 20.16 -3.86
N LEU A 423 8.45 19.55 -2.83
CA LEU A 423 9.42 18.45 -2.97
C LEU A 423 8.83 17.25 -3.70
N LEU A 424 7.59 16.87 -3.41
CA LEU A 424 6.91 15.78 -4.13
C LEU A 424 6.77 16.08 -5.63
N ASN A 425 6.46 17.33 -6.00
CA ASN A 425 6.35 17.72 -7.41
C ASN A 425 7.71 17.79 -8.11
N VAL A 426 8.76 18.28 -7.43
CA VAL A 426 10.14 18.26 -7.95
C VAL A 426 10.58 16.81 -8.20
N LEU A 427 10.31 15.91 -7.24
CA LEU A 427 10.63 14.50 -7.37
C LEU A 427 9.83 13.83 -8.50
N ALA A 428 8.52 14.13 -8.62
CA ALA A 428 7.70 13.65 -9.72
C ALA A 428 8.26 14.07 -11.08
N PHE A 429 8.62 15.36 -11.23
CA PHE A 429 9.19 15.89 -12.47
C PHE A 429 10.54 15.26 -12.81
N ALA A 430 11.45 15.17 -11.84
CA ALA A 430 12.76 14.55 -12.03
C ALA A 430 12.63 13.07 -12.41
N LEU A 431 11.76 12.34 -11.72
CA LEU A 431 11.51 10.92 -11.98
C LEU A 431 10.95 10.69 -13.39
N LEU A 432 9.91 11.42 -13.78
CA LEU A 432 9.31 11.25 -15.11
C LEU A 432 10.27 11.69 -16.23
N THR A 433 11.05 12.75 -16.02
CA THR A 433 12.02 13.22 -17.02
C THR A 433 13.15 12.21 -17.23
N ALA A 434 13.67 11.64 -16.15
CA ALA A 434 14.82 10.74 -16.21
C ALA A 434 14.49 9.33 -16.72
N TRP A 435 13.30 8.80 -16.39
CA TRP A 435 12.98 7.39 -16.65
C TRP A 435 11.72 7.15 -17.50
N VAL A 436 10.99 8.20 -17.90
CA VAL A 436 9.81 8.09 -18.79
C VAL A 436 9.99 8.95 -20.03
N ASN A 437 9.71 10.25 -19.92
CA ASN A 437 10.05 11.29 -20.90
C ASN A 437 9.68 12.68 -20.36
N LEU A 438 10.23 13.72 -21.01
CA LEU A 438 10.02 15.12 -20.65
C LEU A 438 8.55 15.56 -20.80
N LEU A 439 7.82 15.06 -21.81
CA LEU A 439 6.44 15.46 -22.07
C LEU A 439 5.51 15.05 -20.91
N SER A 440 5.60 13.81 -20.43
CA SER A 440 4.86 13.33 -19.26
C SER A 440 5.19 14.11 -17.99
N ALA A 441 6.46 14.53 -17.82
CA ALA A 441 6.89 15.35 -16.70
C ALA A 441 6.26 16.76 -16.75
N ILE A 442 6.31 17.42 -17.92
CA ILE A 442 5.71 18.73 -18.15
C ILE A 442 4.19 18.68 -17.94
N LEU A 443 3.50 17.67 -18.48
CA LEU A 443 2.05 17.52 -18.32
C LEU A 443 1.66 17.32 -16.85
N THR A 444 2.43 16.53 -16.09
CA THR A 444 2.22 16.35 -14.65
C THR A 444 2.43 17.64 -13.88
N LEU A 445 3.49 18.40 -14.21
CA LEU A 445 3.74 19.71 -13.60
C LEU A 445 2.64 20.72 -13.97
N ALA A 446 2.21 20.74 -15.24
CA ALA A 446 1.13 21.59 -15.71
C ALA A 446 -0.18 21.32 -14.96
N ALA A 447 -0.51 20.04 -14.73
CA ALA A 447 -1.66 19.65 -13.91
C ALA A 447 -1.58 20.25 -12.50
N THR A 448 -0.42 20.14 -11.84
CA THR A 448 -0.18 20.72 -10.52
C THR A 448 -0.32 22.24 -10.54
N LEU A 449 0.35 22.93 -11.48
CA LEU A 449 0.33 24.38 -11.57
C LEU A 449 -1.09 24.89 -11.84
N PHE A 450 -1.83 24.23 -12.73
CA PHE A 450 -3.23 24.54 -12.99
C PHE A 450 -4.09 24.35 -11.74
N TYR A 451 -3.91 23.24 -11.01
CA TYR A 451 -4.64 22.99 -9.77
C TYR A 451 -4.35 24.04 -8.68
N VAL A 452 -3.09 24.47 -8.56
CA VAL A 452 -2.66 25.42 -7.54
C VAL A 452 -3.06 26.84 -7.90
N PHE A 453 -2.66 27.34 -9.07
CA PHE A 453 -2.84 28.73 -9.45
C PHE A 453 -4.23 29.01 -10.02
N VAL A 454 -4.68 28.21 -10.98
CA VAL A 454 -5.96 28.46 -11.67
C VAL A 454 -7.14 28.04 -10.79
N TYR A 455 -7.11 26.82 -10.24
CA TYR A 455 -8.20 26.36 -9.38
C TYR A 455 -8.11 26.94 -7.96
N THR A 456 -7.08 26.60 -7.19
CA THR A 456 -7.08 26.82 -5.73
C THR A 456 -6.98 28.30 -5.34
N LEU A 457 -6.03 29.05 -5.93
CA LEU A 457 -5.81 30.46 -5.61
C LEU A 457 -6.84 31.37 -6.26
N TRP A 458 -7.18 31.12 -7.53
CA TRP A 458 -8.00 32.01 -8.33
C TRP A 458 -9.48 31.61 -8.32
N LEU A 459 -9.87 30.64 -9.16
CA LEU A 459 -11.28 30.40 -9.47
C LEU A 459 -12.10 29.95 -8.27
N LYS A 460 -11.55 29.08 -7.42
CA LYS A 460 -12.23 28.49 -6.26
C LYS A 460 -12.86 29.55 -5.36
N ARG A 461 -12.23 30.72 -5.22
CA ARG A 461 -12.64 31.77 -4.27
C ARG A 461 -13.59 32.81 -4.87
N ILE A 462 -13.75 32.86 -6.19
CA ILE A 462 -14.40 34.03 -6.84
C ILE A 462 -15.54 33.69 -7.79
N THR A 463 -15.66 32.45 -8.30
CA THR A 463 -16.65 32.12 -9.33
C THR A 463 -17.31 30.75 -9.14
N VAL A 464 -18.56 30.64 -9.61
CA VAL A 464 -19.32 29.38 -9.69
C VAL A 464 -18.75 28.40 -10.72
N GLN A 465 -17.93 28.88 -11.66
CA GLN A 465 -17.26 28.08 -12.69
C GLN A 465 -15.98 27.39 -12.21
N ASN A 466 -15.72 27.44 -10.90
CA ASN A 466 -14.53 26.87 -10.28
C ASN A 466 -14.37 25.36 -10.54
N ILE A 467 -15.45 24.59 -10.59
CA ILE A 467 -15.42 23.15 -10.87
C ILE A 467 -15.25 22.87 -12.36
N VAL A 468 -15.88 23.66 -13.23
CA VAL A 468 -15.83 23.42 -14.68
C VAL A 468 -14.42 23.69 -15.18
N ILE A 469 -13.94 24.92 -15.04
CA ILE A 469 -12.61 25.30 -15.53
C ILE A 469 -11.53 24.67 -14.66
N GLY A 470 -11.66 24.76 -13.33
CA GLY A 470 -10.68 24.19 -12.40
C GLY A 470 -10.57 22.67 -12.45
N GLY A 471 -11.63 22.00 -12.93
CA GLY A 471 -11.66 20.56 -13.16
C GLY A 471 -10.65 20.07 -14.20
N ALA A 472 -10.16 20.95 -15.08
CA ALA A 472 -9.13 20.62 -16.07
C ALA A 472 -7.88 19.99 -15.46
N ALA A 473 -7.44 20.42 -14.27
CA ALA A 473 -6.31 19.80 -13.59
C ALA A 473 -6.48 18.29 -13.36
N GLY A 474 -7.71 17.85 -13.02
CA GLY A 474 -8.02 16.44 -12.82
C GLY A 474 -8.09 15.62 -14.11
N ALA A 475 -8.14 16.28 -15.27
CA ALA A 475 -8.25 15.63 -16.57
C ALA A 475 -6.90 15.37 -17.26
N PHE A 476 -5.77 15.87 -16.71
CA PHE A 476 -4.43 15.62 -17.24
C PHE A 476 -3.93 14.16 -17.19
N PRO A 477 -4.30 13.30 -16.22
CA PRO A 477 -3.68 11.98 -16.11
C PRO A 477 -3.77 11.09 -17.37
N PRO A 478 -4.88 11.04 -18.12
CA PRO A 478 -4.91 10.42 -19.44
C PRO A 478 -3.84 10.96 -20.40
N LEU A 479 -3.63 12.28 -20.47
CA LEU A 479 -2.58 12.87 -21.32
C LEU A 479 -1.18 12.40 -20.90
N VAL A 480 -0.93 12.36 -19.58
CA VAL A 480 0.34 11.88 -19.03
C VAL A 480 0.58 10.42 -19.40
N GLY A 481 -0.45 9.57 -19.25
CA GLY A 481 -0.39 8.15 -19.59
C GLY A 481 -0.15 7.92 -21.09
N TRP A 482 -0.88 8.62 -21.94
CA TRP A 482 -0.70 8.54 -23.40
C TRP A 482 0.72 8.97 -23.82
N ALA A 483 1.17 10.13 -23.33
CA ALA A 483 2.50 10.66 -23.62
C ALA A 483 3.62 9.75 -23.10
N ALA A 484 3.40 9.04 -21.99
CA ALA A 484 4.40 8.14 -21.42
C ALA A 484 4.73 6.96 -22.33
N VAL A 485 3.74 6.50 -23.12
CA VAL A 485 3.89 5.37 -24.04
C VAL A 485 4.30 5.84 -25.43
N THR A 486 3.71 6.91 -25.94
CA THR A 486 3.85 7.33 -27.35
C THR A 486 4.82 8.48 -27.57
N GLY A 487 5.25 9.17 -26.52
CA GLY A 487 6.08 10.37 -26.61
C GLY A 487 5.38 11.59 -27.25
N SER A 488 4.07 11.52 -27.53
CA SER A 488 3.30 12.57 -28.20
C SER A 488 1.88 12.68 -27.65
N LEU A 489 1.10 13.65 -28.13
CA LEU A 489 -0.34 13.76 -27.85
C LEU A 489 -1.11 13.64 -29.17
N SER A 490 -2.02 12.67 -29.22
CA SER A 490 -2.92 12.45 -30.35
C SER A 490 -4.36 12.79 -29.98
N LEU A 491 -5.25 12.78 -30.98
CA LEU A 491 -6.67 13.05 -30.77
C LEU A 491 -7.32 12.12 -29.72
N PRO A 492 -7.08 10.80 -29.70
CA PRO A 492 -7.55 9.93 -28.62
C PRO A 492 -7.16 10.40 -27.20
N ALA A 493 -5.93 10.89 -27.01
CA ALA A 493 -5.47 11.40 -25.72
C ALA A 493 -6.29 12.61 -25.26
N LEU A 494 -6.49 13.58 -26.16
CA LEU A 494 -7.31 14.77 -25.91
C LEU A 494 -8.78 14.41 -25.65
N TYR A 495 -9.27 13.35 -26.29
CA TYR A 495 -10.62 12.86 -26.09
C TYR A 495 -10.81 12.22 -24.71
N LEU A 496 -9.85 11.43 -24.23
CA LEU A 496 -9.85 10.89 -22.86
C LEU A 496 -9.75 12.01 -21.82
N PHE A 497 -8.94 13.04 -22.09
CA PHE A 497 -8.94 14.27 -21.28
C PHE A 497 -10.34 14.90 -21.23
N ALA A 498 -11.01 15.05 -22.38
CA ALA A 498 -12.35 15.63 -22.45
C ALA A 498 -13.38 14.81 -21.65
N ILE A 499 -13.32 13.47 -21.70
CA ILE A 499 -14.18 12.59 -20.90
C ILE A 499 -14.02 12.89 -19.41
N VAL A 500 -12.79 12.92 -18.89
CA VAL A 500 -12.54 13.21 -17.47
C VAL A 500 -12.92 14.66 -17.10
N PHE A 501 -12.67 15.60 -18.02
CA PHE A 501 -13.04 17.00 -17.86
C PHE A 501 -14.56 17.16 -17.70
N PHE A 502 -15.37 16.62 -18.61
CA PHE A 502 -16.83 16.71 -18.54
C PHE A 502 -17.47 15.79 -17.51
N TRP A 503 -16.75 14.78 -17.02
CA TRP A 503 -17.13 14.00 -15.84
C TRP A 503 -17.03 14.80 -14.54
N THR A 504 -16.11 15.77 -14.48
CA THR A 504 -15.82 16.51 -13.25
C THR A 504 -17.02 17.31 -12.73
N PRO A 505 -17.74 18.11 -13.56
CA PRO A 505 -18.92 18.86 -13.10
C PRO A 505 -20.06 18.02 -12.49
N PRO A 506 -20.61 16.98 -13.16
CA PRO A 506 -21.70 16.20 -12.57
C PRO A 506 -21.27 15.49 -11.28
N HIS A 507 -20.01 15.04 -11.19
CA HIS A 507 -19.45 14.44 -9.99
C HIS A 507 -19.35 15.45 -8.82
N PHE A 508 -18.69 16.58 -9.04
CA PHE A 508 -18.41 17.55 -7.98
C PHE A 508 -19.64 18.35 -7.57
N TRP A 509 -20.56 18.66 -8.48
CA TRP A 509 -21.80 19.35 -8.10
C TRP A 509 -22.75 18.44 -7.31
N ALA A 510 -22.80 17.14 -7.61
CA ALA A 510 -23.50 16.19 -6.75
C ALA A 510 -22.91 16.18 -5.32
N LEU A 511 -21.58 16.24 -5.19
CA LEU A 511 -20.91 16.43 -3.89
C LEU A 511 -21.24 17.79 -3.26
N ALA A 512 -21.28 18.86 -4.05
CA ALA A 512 -21.52 20.21 -3.56
C ALA A 512 -22.95 20.39 -3.01
N ILE A 513 -23.94 19.70 -3.56
CA ILE A 513 -25.30 19.66 -2.99
C ILE A 513 -25.29 19.05 -1.58
N MET A 514 -24.50 17.99 -1.36
CA MET A 514 -24.39 17.35 -0.04
C MET A 514 -23.63 18.20 0.98
N LEU A 515 -22.72 19.06 0.52
CA LEU A 515 -21.83 19.88 1.34
C LEU A 515 -22.16 21.39 1.27
N GLN A 516 -23.36 21.73 0.81
CA GLN A 516 -23.76 23.11 0.53
C GLN A 516 -23.57 24.03 1.75
N SER A 517 -23.98 23.56 2.94
CA SER A 517 -23.88 24.31 4.18
C SER A 517 -22.43 24.58 4.61
N ASP A 518 -21.52 23.64 4.38
CA ASP A 518 -20.10 23.82 4.66
C ASP A 518 -19.47 24.82 3.68
N TYR A 519 -19.82 24.77 2.40
CA TYR A 519 -19.34 25.75 1.42
C TYR A 519 -19.87 27.16 1.68
N ALA A 520 -21.12 27.28 2.09
CA ALA A 520 -21.72 28.57 2.47
C ALA A 520 -21.00 29.18 3.68
N LYS A 521 -20.71 28.39 4.72
CA LYS A 521 -19.95 28.83 5.91
C LYS A 521 -18.54 29.31 5.55
N ALA A 522 -17.88 28.60 4.63
CA ALA A 522 -16.56 28.95 4.14
C ALA A 522 -16.55 30.09 3.09
N LYS A 523 -17.73 30.66 2.76
CA LYS A 523 -17.90 31.68 1.72
C LYS A 523 -17.31 31.29 0.36
N VAL A 524 -17.33 30.00 0.04
CA VAL A 524 -16.88 29.49 -1.25
C VAL A 524 -18.07 29.55 -2.22
N PRO A 525 -17.98 30.26 -3.35
CA PRO A 525 -19.09 30.47 -4.29
C PRO A 525 -19.35 29.21 -5.14
N MET A 526 -19.72 28.10 -4.49
CA MET A 526 -20.14 26.88 -5.18
C MET A 526 -21.51 27.08 -5.82
N MET A 527 -21.73 26.48 -6.99
CA MET A 527 -22.99 26.60 -7.75
C MET A 527 -24.27 26.42 -6.90
N PRO A 528 -24.41 25.39 -6.05
CA PRO A 528 -25.62 25.26 -5.22
C PRO A 528 -25.76 26.34 -4.15
N VAL A 529 -24.68 27.00 -3.74
CA VAL A 529 -24.70 28.11 -2.77
C VAL A 529 -25.17 29.40 -3.45
N VAL A 530 -24.71 29.68 -4.68
CA VAL A 530 -24.97 30.95 -5.37
C VAL A 530 -26.22 30.91 -6.24
N LEU A 531 -26.39 29.85 -7.04
CA LEU A 531 -27.50 29.69 -8.01
C LEU A 531 -28.60 28.73 -7.52
N GLY A 532 -28.39 28.10 -6.36
CA GLY A 532 -29.34 27.16 -5.78
C GLY A 532 -29.26 25.76 -6.37
N VAL A 533 -29.92 24.83 -5.68
CA VAL A 533 -29.98 23.41 -6.07
C VAL A 533 -30.67 23.20 -7.44
N PRO A 534 -31.77 23.88 -7.80
CA PRO A 534 -32.45 23.65 -9.08
C PRO A 534 -31.56 23.89 -10.32
N GLU A 535 -30.82 25.00 -10.36
CA GLU A 535 -29.90 25.25 -11.47
C GLU A 535 -28.70 24.30 -11.43
N THR A 536 -28.21 23.96 -10.24
CA THR A 536 -27.12 22.98 -10.09
C THR A 536 -27.50 21.62 -10.67
N THR A 537 -28.71 21.11 -10.39
CA THR A 537 -29.14 19.80 -10.92
C THR A 537 -29.41 19.85 -12.42
N ARG A 538 -29.86 20.99 -12.95
CA ARG A 538 -29.97 21.21 -14.40
C ARG A 538 -28.60 21.14 -15.07
N GLN A 539 -27.59 21.83 -14.53
CA GLN A 539 -26.22 21.81 -15.03
C GLN A 539 -25.59 20.41 -14.94
N VAL A 540 -25.84 19.68 -13.84
CA VAL A 540 -25.46 18.27 -13.70
C VAL A 540 -26.04 17.44 -14.85
N LEU A 541 -27.33 17.58 -15.17
CA LEU A 541 -27.96 16.83 -16.26
C LEU A 541 -27.35 17.18 -17.63
N LEU A 542 -27.16 18.46 -17.93
CA LEU A 542 -26.56 18.92 -19.19
C LEU A 542 -25.13 18.40 -19.38
N HIS A 543 -24.29 18.47 -18.36
CA HIS A 543 -22.92 17.95 -18.43
C HIS A 543 -22.89 16.42 -18.47
N SER A 544 -23.87 15.75 -17.87
CA SER A 544 -24.01 14.29 -17.97
C SER A 544 -24.34 13.86 -19.40
N LEU A 545 -25.17 14.62 -20.12
CA LEU A 545 -25.45 14.38 -21.55
C LEU A 545 -24.18 14.50 -22.37
N ILE A 546 -23.41 15.58 -22.20
CA ILE A 546 -22.13 15.78 -22.90
C ILE A 546 -21.15 14.64 -22.59
N LEU A 547 -20.99 14.30 -21.31
CA LEU A 547 -20.12 13.20 -20.87
C LEU A 547 -20.49 11.89 -21.56
N VAL A 548 -21.76 11.49 -21.50
CA VAL A 548 -22.21 10.20 -22.04
C VAL A 548 -22.05 10.18 -23.57
N THR A 549 -22.40 11.27 -24.24
CA THR A 549 -22.15 11.43 -25.68
C THR A 549 -20.67 11.28 -26.00
N LEU A 550 -19.77 11.93 -25.27
CA LEU A 550 -18.33 11.77 -25.46
C LEU A 550 -17.92 10.31 -25.28
N THR A 551 -18.28 9.66 -24.17
CA THR A 551 -17.87 8.27 -23.92
C THR A 551 -18.32 7.30 -25.00
N ILE A 552 -19.52 7.46 -25.57
CA ILE A 552 -20.03 6.63 -26.66
C ILE A 552 -19.29 6.94 -27.97
N LEU A 553 -19.15 8.23 -28.31
CA LEU A 553 -18.50 8.68 -29.53
C LEU A 553 -16.99 8.42 -29.55
N PHE A 554 -16.36 8.02 -28.43
CA PHE A 554 -14.95 7.67 -28.42
C PHE A 554 -14.58 6.57 -29.43
N VAL A 555 -15.53 5.68 -29.76
CA VAL A 555 -15.35 4.64 -30.80
C VAL A 555 -15.06 5.20 -32.20
N THR A 556 -15.45 6.45 -32.49
CA THR A 556 -15.17 7.08 -33.79
C THR A 556 -13.75 7.64 -33.88
N VAL A 557 -13.08 7.80 -32.73
CA VAL A 557 -11.73 8.36 -32.61
C VAL A 557 -10.69 7.28 -32.34
N TYR A 558 -11.09 6.16 -31.73
CA TYR A 558 -10.20 5.06 -31.38
C TYR A 558 -10.93 3.70 -31.44
N PRO A 559 -10.29 2.62 -31.95
CA PRO A 559 -10.88 1.28 -32.04
C PRO A 559 -10.95 0.58 -30.67
N VAL A 560 -11.90 0.97 -29.83
CA VAL A 560 -12.11 0.46 -28.46
C VAL A 560 -12.89 -0.85 -28.35
N GLY A 561 -13.41 -1.36 -29.47
CA GLY A 561 -14.13 -2.64 -29.49
C GLY A 561 -15.57 -2.61 -28.95
N TRP A 562 -16.26 -3.74 -29.05
CA TRP A 562 -17.68 -3.84 -28.68
C TRP A 562 -17.90 -3.88 -27.17
N LEU A 563 -16.91 -4.41 -26.43
CA LEU A 563 -16.97 -4.50 -24.97
C LEU A 563 -17.04 -3.11 -24.32
N TYR A 564 -16.16 -2.19 -24.74
CA TYR A 564 -16.22 -0.80 -24.30
C TYR A 564 -17.51 -0.13 -24.77
N THR A 565 -17.88 -0.28 -26.05
CA THR A 565 -19.01 0.45 -26.65
C THR A 565 -20.35 0.07 -25.99
N SER A 566 -20.60 -1.23 -25.82
CA SER A 566 -21.80 -1.72 -25.13
C SER A 566 -21.85 -1.28 -23.67
N GLY A 567 -20.71 -1.36 -22.96
CA GLY A 567 -20.59 -0.87 -21.60
C GLY A 567 -20.83 0.63 -21.48
N ALA A 568 -20.28 1.45 -22.39
CA ALA A 568 -20.46 2.89 -22.40
C ALA A 568 -21.94 3.28 -22.57
N ILE A 569 -22.68 2.57 -23.42
CA ILE A 569 -24.13 2.77 -23.62
C ILE A 569 -24.90 2.41 -22.34
N VAL A 570 -24.69 1.20 -21.79
CA VAL A 570 -25.44 0.71 -20.63
C VAL A 570 -25.15 1.57 -19.39
N LEU A 571 -23.88 1.82 -19.11
CA LEU A 571 -23.46 2.64 -17.97
C LEU A 571 -23.90 4.09 -18.16
N GLY A 572 -23.82 4.61 -19.39
CA GLY A 572 -24.23 5.97 -19.73
C GLY A 572 -25.72 6.19 -19.56
N ALA A 573 -26.56 5.26 -20.03
CA ALA A 573 -28.00 5.30 -19.86
C ALA A 573 -28.40 5.35 -18.37
N TYR A 574 -27.75 4.54 -17.53
CA TYR A 574 -28.00 4.58 -16.09
C TYR A 574 -27.50 5.86 -15.43
N PHE A 575 -26.36 6.41 -15.88
CA PHE A 575 -25.87 7.71 -15.42
C PHE A 575 -26.89 8.81 -15.70
N LEU A 576 -27.42 8.87 -16.93
CA LEU A 576 -28.43 9.83 -17.34
C LEU A 576 -29.73 9.66 -16.55
N TYR A 577 -30.16 8.42 -16.30
CA TYR A 577 -31.30 8.15 -15.44
C TYR A 577 -31.11 8.72 -14.02
N LEU A 578 -29.94 8.54 -13.41
CA LEU A 578 -29.65 9.10 -12.08
C LEU A 578 -29.58 10.64 -12.10
N ALA A 579 -28.98 11.23 -13.13
CA ALA A 579 -28.91 12.67 -13.31
C ALA A 579 -30.32 13.27 -13.49
N TRP A 580 -31.16 12.64 -14.32
CA TRP A 580 -32.56 13.02 -14.51
C TRP A 580 -33.38 12.88 -13.22
N ARG A 581 -33.17 11.80 -12.46
CA ARG A 581 -33.84 11.60 -11.17
C ARG A 581 -33.46 12.68 -10.16
N LEU A 582 -32.18 13.06 -10.11
CA LEU A 582 -31.71 14.17 -9.28
C LEU A 582 -32.29 15.52 -9.74
N PHE A 583 -32.42 15.73 -11.05
CA PHE A 583 -33.07 16.92 -11.61
C PHE A 583 -34.56 17.01 -11.23
N ARG A 584 -35.31 15.89 -11.33
CA ARG A 584 -36.74 15.87 -11.01
C ARG A 584 -37.07 15.92 -9.53
N ASN A 585 -36.28 15.23 -8.70
CA ASN A 585 -36.47 15.20 -7.26
C ASN A 585 -35.14 15.50 -6.56
N PRO A 586 -34.74 16.79 -6.49
CA PRO A 586 -33.49 17.18 -5.87
C PRO A 586 -33.45 16.79 -4.38
N GLY A 587 -32.36 16.18 -3.95
CA GLY A 587 -32.19 15.81 -2.54
C GLY A 587 -30.88 15.09 -2.28
N ILE A 588 -30.44 15.12 -1.02
CA ILE A 588 -29.19 14.51 -0.56
C ILE A 588 -29.09 13.02 -0.96
N PRO A 589 -30.15 12.17 -0.81
CA PRO A 589 -30.06 10.77 -1.23
C PRO A 589 -29.83 10.58 -2.74
N ALA A 590 -30.46 11.41 -3.58
CA ALA A 590 -30.27 11.35 -5.03
C ALA A 590 -28.87 11.84 -5.41
N ALA A 591 -28.40 12.94 -4.81
CA ALA A 591 -27.07 13.49 -5.05
C ALA A 591 -25.97 12.49 -4.64
N ARG A 592 -26.15 11.84 -3.48
CA ARG A 592 -25.21 10.79 -3.01
C ARG A 592 -25.15 9.60 -3.97
N ARG A 593 -26.30 9.13 -4.47
CA ARG A 593 -26.34 8.03 -5.44
C ARG A 593 -25.61 8.38 -6.73
N LEU A 594 -25.88 9.56 -7.30
CA LEU A 594 -25.19 10.03 -8.51
C LEU A 594 -23.69 10.20 -8.26
N TYR A 595 -23.29 10.79 -7.13
CA TYR A 595 -21.89 10.96 -6.76
C TYR A 595 -21.15 9.61 -6.70
N LEU A 596 -21.70 8.62 -5.98
CA LEU A 596 -21.08 7.30 -5.87
C LEU A 596 -21.06 6.57 -7.22
N TYR A 597 -22.16 6.64 -7.97
CA TYR A 597 -22.22 6.04 -9.30
C TYR A 597 -21.25 6.70 -10.27
N SER A 598 -21.01 8.01 -10.18
CA SER A 598 -20.08 8.70 -11.06
C SER A 598 -18.63 8.23 -10.89
N LEU A 599 -18.22 7.88 -9.66
CA LEU A 599 -16.91 7.25 -9.41
C LEU A 599 -16.83 5.87 -10.06
N LEU A 600 -17.87 5.05 -9.85
CA LEU A 600 -17.95 3.71 -10.44
C LEU A 600 -17.97 3.77 -11.97
N TYR A 601 -18.76 4.67 -12.54
CA TYR A 601 -18.89 4.90 -13.97
C TYR A 601 -17.52 5.17 -14.60
N LEU A 602 -16.77 6.15 -14.09
CA LEU A 602 -15.47 6.48 -14.66
C LEU A 602 -14.47 5.32 -14.52
N ALA A 603 -14.46 4.65 -13.36
CA ALA A 603 -13.60 3.48 -13.14
C ALA A 603 -13.92 2.35 -14.14
N LEU A 604 -15.19 2.04 -14.35
CA LEU A 604 -15.63 1.00 -15.27
C LEU A 604 -15.35 1.37 -16.73
N ILE A 605 -15.57 2.62 -17.15
CA ILE A 605 -15.28 3.07 -18.52
C ILE A 605 -13.82 2.82 -18.88
N PHE A 606 -12.88 3.23 -18.03
CA PHE A 606 -11.45 2.98 -18.26
C PHE A 606 -11.07 1.50 -18.10
N THR A 607 -11.70 0.77 -17.18
CA THR A 607 -11.44 -0.67 -17.01
C THR A 607 -11.92 -1.48 -18.22
N LEU A 608 -13.07 -1.15 -18.79
CA LEU A 608 -13.59 -1.77 -20.00
C LEU A 608 -12.71 -1.44 -21.21
N ALA A 609 -12.17 -0.22 -21.29
CA ALA A 609 -11.21 0.14 -22.33
C ALA A 609 -9.93 -0.71 -22.24
N ILE A 610 -9.39 -0.90 -21.02
CA ILE A 610 -8.25 -1.80 -20.77
C ILE A 610 -8.60 -3.24 -21.17
N ALA A 611 -9.75 -3.74 -20.74
CA ALA A 611 -10.19 -5.11 -21.01
C ALA A 611 -10.39 -5.37 -22.50
N GLY A 612 -11.02 -4.44 -23.24
CA GLY A 612 -11.21 -4.55 -24.68
C GLY A 612 -9.88 -4.67 -25.43
N VAL A 613 -8.91 -3.82 -25.09
CA VAL A 613 -7.55 -3.88 -25.68
C VAL A 613 -6.84 -5.20 -25.34
N LEU A 614 -6.90 -5.66 -24.09
CA LEU A 614 -6.25 -6.90 -23.67
C LEU A 614 -6.86 -8.16 -24.29
N LEU A 615 -8.17 -8.15 -24.53
CA LEU A 615 -8.90 -9.25 -25.11
C LEU A 615 -8.97 -9.18 -26.65
N GLY A 616 -8.55 -8.06 -27.25
CA GLY A 616 -8.61 -7.82 -28.69
C GLY A 616 -10.04 -7.75 -29.26
N ILE A 617 -11.03 -7.28 -28.48
CA ILE A 617 -12.47 -7.32 -28.80
C ILE A 617 -13.19 -5.99 -28.60
#